data_AF-J8Q3J3-F1
#
_entry.id   AF-J8Q3J3-F1
#
_cell.length_a   1.000
_cell.length_b   1.000
_cell.length_c   1.000
_cell.angle_alpha   90.00
_cell.angle_beta   90.00
_cell.angle_gamma   90.00
#
_symmetry.space_group_name_H-M   'P 1'
#
loop_
_entity.id
_entity.type
_entity.pdbx_description
1 polymer ?
#
loop_
_entity_poly.entity_id
_entity_poly.type
_entity_poly.pdbx_seq_one_letter_code
_entity_poly.pdbx_strand_id
1 'polypeptide(L)'
;MEPQDPQLKEDIETTVSYIKQHGISFESKLLEDERFSFIRKDDPLHEYYLKVLNEATTTAVDENDVGKREREIARPQEFLFSQYDTGISRKDMEIIKLTAQYCAQDERNLESIRSKHSESLLQFSDSSHPLYKIFTDFVAQYKWINSSKGQKMKKSRREIIDQCYCRAQYWEFVKDQDREHDKLVELSKIQFAAIPWDKFTQVTKFLVPDDTDVVQDALDLSQMRLRRVQPDMKIFDSIRPVNEEEKTVSDIVKPSGGAPKGKKRKIRAAGETRLKKSKK
;
A
#
# COMPACT_ATOMS: atom_id res chain seq x y z
N MET A 1 -19.68 -38.40 7.50
CA MET A 1 -21.11 -38.70 7.76
C MET A 1 -21.76 -37.43 8.28
N GLU A 2 -22.99 -37.06 7.91
CA GLU A 2 -23.65 -35.85 8.45
C GLU A 2 -24.35 -36.15 9.79
N PRO A 3 -24.22 -35.28 10.80
CA PRO A 3 -24.98 -35.42 12.05
C PRO A 3 -26.48 -35.34 11.77
N GLN A 4 -27.25 -36.28 12.32
CA GLN A 4 -28.72 -36.29 12.21
C GLN A 4 -29.37 -35.25 13.13
N ASP A 5 -28.65 -34.80 14.17
CA ASP A 5 -29.16 -33.86 15.17
C ASP A 5 -28.79 -32.40 14.82
N PRO A 6 -29.78 -31.50 14.68
CA PRO A 6 -29.53 -30.11 14.30
C PRO A 6 -28.79 -29.31 15.37
N GLN A 7 -28.94 -29.65 16.65
CA GLN A 7 -28.24 -29.00 17.76
C GLN A 7 -26.73 -29.29 17.73
N LEU A 8 -26.35 -30.54 17.44
CA LEU A 8 -24.95 -30.94 17.36
C LEU A 8 -24.22 -30.25 16.21
N LYS A 9 -24.93 -29.99 15.10
CA LYS A 9 -24.39 -29.22 13.98
C LYS A 9 -24.10 -27.75 14.37
N GLU A 10 -25.00 -27.11 15.10
CA GLU A 10 -24.82 -25.74 15.59
C GLU A 10 -23.67 -25.64 16.61
N ASP A 11 -23.53 -26.64 17.48
CA ASP A 11 -22.41 -26.74 18.43
C ASP A 11 -21.06 -26.91 17.71
N ILE A 12 -21.01 -27.70 16.62
CA ILE A 12 -19.80 -27.85 15.79
C ILE A 12 -19.45 -26.53 15.08
N GLU A 13 -20.42 -25.84 14.49
CA GLU A 13 -20.21 -24.57 13.80
C GLU A 13 -19.73 -23.45 14.75
N THR A 14 -20.34 -23.34 15.93
CA THR A 14 -19.94 -22.36 16.97
C THR A 14 -18.55 -22.66 17.52
N THR A 15 -18.23 -23.94 17.75
CA THR A 15 -16.91 -24.38 18.20
C THR A 15 -15.81 -24.08 17.17
N VAL A 16 -16.07 -24.36 15.89
CA VAL A 16 -15.13 -24.04 14.79
C VAL A 16 -14.89 -22.53 14.71
N SER A 17 -15.92 -21.72 14.85
CA SER A 17 -15.82 -20.25 14.88
C SER A 17 -14.94 -19.77 16.04
N TYR A 18 -15.08 -20.39 17.22
CA TYR A 18 -14.32 -20.04 18.42
C TYR A 18 -12.85 -20.46 18.33
N ILE A 19 -12.57 -21.65 17.79
CA ILE A 19 -11.21 -22.15 17.55
C ILE A 19 -10.46 -21.25 16.55
N LYS A 20 -11.15 -20.68 15.56
CA LYS A 20 -10.54 -19.71 14.62
C LYS A 20 -10.11 -18.41 15.28
N GLN A 21 -10.88 -17.93 16.25
CA GLN A 21 -10.58 -16.68 16.95
C GLN A 21 -9.44 -16.85 17.97
N HIS A 22 -9.37 -18.01 18.64
CA HIS A 22 -8.45 -18.24 19.76
C HIS A 22 -7.28 -19.19 19.44
N GLY A 23 -7.30 -19.86 18.29
CA GLY A 23 -6.23 -20.73 17.80
C GLY A 23 -6.20 -22.14 18.43
N ILE A 24 -5.19 -22.90 18.03
CA ILE A 24 -5.02 -24.35 18.31
C ILE A 24 -4.89 -24.64 19.82
N SER A 25 -4.41 -23.69 20.60
CA SER A 25 -4.34 -23.80 22.07
C SER A 25 -5.71 -24.01 22.73
N PHE A 26 -6.79 -23.59 22.07
CA PHE A 26 -8.15 -23.79 22.54
C PHE A 26 -8.67 -25.20 22.18
N GLU A 27 -8.30 -25.73 21.02
CA GLU A 27 -8.66 -27.08 20.58
C GLU A 27 -8.13 -28.15 21.56
N SER A 28 -6.91 -27.99 22.07
CA SER A 28 -6.34 -28.90 23.06
C SER A 28 -7.09 -28.89 24.39
N LYS A 29 -7.68 -27.76 24.80
CA LYS A 29 -8.48 -27.66 26.04
C LYS A 29 -9.88 -28.27 25.86
N LEU A 30 -10.43 -28.18 24.65
CA LEU A 30 -11.75 -28.71 24.35
C LEU A 30 -11.76 -30.24 24.25
N LEU A 31 -10.59 -30.86 24.04
CA LEU A 31 -10.41 -32.31 24.02
C LEU A 31 -10.66 -32.98 25.39
N GLU A 32 -10.51 -32.21 26.47
CA GLU A 32 -10.70 -32.66 27.86
C GLU A 32 -12.18 -32.84 28.23
N ASP A 33 -13.10 -32.19 27.50
CA ASP A 33 -14.53 -32.21 27.78
C ASP A 33 -15.26 -33.22 26.87
N GLU A 34 -16.08 -34.09 27.46
CA GLU A 34 -16.79 -35.16 26.74
C GLU A 34 -17.85 -34.65 25.77
N ARG A 35 -18.31 -33.39 25.95
CA ARG A 35 -19.27 -32.73 25.05
C ARG A 35 -18.74 -32.45 23.65
N PHE A 36 -17.41 -32.46 23.47
CA PHE A 36 -16.74 -32.20 22.20
C PHE A 36 -16.05 -33.45 21.65
N SER A 37 -16.71 -34.61 21.79
CA SER A 37 -16.20 -35.90 21.30
C SER A 37 -15.83 -35.87 19.81
N PHE A 38 -16.51 -35.04 19.02
CA PHE A 38 -16.29 -34.86 17.57
C PHE A 38 -14.91 -34.27 17.21
N ILE A 39 -14.17 -33.71 18.17
CA ILE A 39 -12.78 -33.25 17.94
C ILE A 39 -11.79 -34.43 17.97
N ARG A 40 -12.16 -35.54 18.61
CA ARG A 40 -11.32 -36.74 18.67
C ARG A 40 -11.33 -37.45 17.32
N LYS A 41 -10.16 -37.96 16.91
CA LYS A 41 -9.97 -38.67 15.63
C LYS A 41 -10.72 -40.01 15.56
N ASP A 42 -11.13 -40.53 16.71
CA ASP A 42 -11.84 -41.81 16.83
C ASP A 42 -13.35 -41.68 16.62
N ASP A 43 -13.90 -40.45 16.57
CA ASP A 43 -15.33 -40.20 16.39
C ASP A 43 -15.68 -40.13 14.88
N PRO A 44 -16.72 -40.86 14.40
CA PRO A 44 -17.24 -40.73 13.03
C PRO A 44 -17.62 -39.30 12.59
N LEU A 45 -17.88 -38.39 13.54
CA LEU A 45 -18.22 -36.99 13.29
C LEU A 45 -17.00 -36.08 13.07
N HIS A 46 -15.78 -36.58 13.33
CA HIS A 46 -14.55 -35.82 13.14
C HIS A 46 -14.33 -35.37 11.69
N GLU A 47 -14.73 -36.21 10.73
CA GLU A 47 -14.68 -35.87 9.31
C GLU A 47 -15.54 -34.65 8.96
N TYR A 48 -16.68 -34.49 9.65
CA TYR A 48 -17.57 -33.35 9.44
C TYR A 48 -16.99 -32.07 10.05
N TYR A 49 -16.46 -32.15 11.27
CA TYR A 49 -15.73 -31.05 11.90
C TYR A 49 -14.56 -30.54 11.03
N LEU A 50 -13.76 -31.44 10.44
CA LEU A 50 -12.68 -31.07 9.52
C LEU A 50 -13.20 -30.42 8.23
N LYS A 51 -14.33 -30.88 7.69
CA LYS A 51 -14.97 -30.24 6.54
C LYS A 51 -15.45 -28.83 6.88
N VAL A 52 -16.12 -28.64 8.03
CA VAL A 52 -16.59 -27.31 8.47
C VAL A 52 -15.43 -26.39 8.78
N LEU A 53 -14.34 -26.88 9.39
CA LEU A 53 -13.13 -26.11 9.64
C LEU A 53 -12.48 -25.61 8.33
N ASN A 54 -12.43 -26.48 7.31
CA ASN A 54 -11.91 -26.17 5.97
C ASN A 54 -12.87 -25.30 5.15
N GLU A 55 -14.17 -25.54 5.19
CA GLU A 55 -15.17 -24.70 4.53
C GLU A 55 -15.14 -23.30 5.13
N ALA A 56 -15.06 -23.21 6.45
CA ALA A 56 -14.90 -21.94 7.12
C ALA A 56 -13.56 -21.26 6.80
N THR A 57 -12.47 -21.96 6.44
CA THR A 57 -11.23 -21.29 5.96
C THR A 57 -11.40 -20.82 4.52
N THR A 58 -12.17 -21.53 3.70
CA THR A 58 -12.51 -21.08 2.34
C THR A 58 -13.52 -19.94 2.30
N THR A 59 -14.48 -19.87 3.23
CA THR A 59 -15.43 -18.75 3.37
C THR A 59 -14.84 -17.59 4.17
N ALA A 60 -13.81 -17.85 4.98
CA ALA A 60 -12.91 -16.81 5.51
C ALA A 60 -11.88 -16.32 4.49
N VAL A 61 -12.08 -16.56 3.19
CA VAL A 61 -11.67 -15.61 2.14
C VAL A 61 -12.67 -14.44 2.14
N ASP A 62 -12.74 -13.82 3.31
CA ASP A 62 -12.83 -12.39 3.56
C ASP A 62 -13.62 -11.52 2.57
N GLU A 63 -14.95 -11.58 2.65
CA GLU A 63 -15.83 -10.55 2.05
C GLU A 63 -15.64 -9.16 2.70
N ASN A 64 -14.90 -9.04 3.81
CA ASN A 64 -14.59 -7.76 4.47
C ASN A 64 -13.17 -7.21 4.13
N ASP A 65 -12.26 -8.02 3.58
CA ASP A 65 -10.92 -7.59 3.13
C ASP A 65 -10.84 -7.30 1.63
N VAL A 66 -11.88 -7.63 0.85
CA VAL A 66 -12.05 -7.11 -0.52
C VAL A 66 -12.15 -5.58 -0.53
N GLY A 67 -12.50 -4.95 0.59
CA GLY A 67 -12.55 -3.50 0.74
C GLY A 67 -11.21 -2.83 1.09
N LYS A 68 -10.16 -3.59 1.44
CA LYS A 68 -8.89 -3.02 1.93
C LYS A 68 -7.62 -3.58 1.31
N ARG A 69 -7.73 -4.59 0.45
CA ARG A 69 -6.77 -4.73 -0.65
C ARG A 69 -7.14 -3.70 -1.69
N GLU A 70 -6.68 -2.47 -1.49
CA GLU A 70 -6.37 -1.61 -2.64
C GLU A 70 -5.73 -2.53 -3.67
N ARG A 71 -6.37 -2.70 -4.82
CA ARG A 71 -5.88 -3.61 -5.84
C ARG A 71 -4.49 -3.09 -6.19
N GLU A 72 -3.46 -3.72 -5.66
CA GLU A 72 -2.08 -3.44 -6.02
C GLU A 72 -1.92 -3.90 -7.47
N ILE A 73 -2.42 -3.08 -8.38
CA ILE A 73 -2.28 -3.30 -9.81
C ILE A 73 -0.79 -3.16 -10.05
N ALA A 74 -0.14 -4.29 -10.37
CA ALA A 74 1.29 -4.36 -10.56
C ALA A 74 1.74 -3.31 -11.58
N ARG A 75 2.75 -2.52 -11.22
CA ARG A 75 3.30 -1.49 -12.11
C ARG A 75 3.72 -2.15 -13.44
N PRO A 76 3.14 -1.74 -14.58
CA PRO A 76 3.50 -2.27 -15.88
C PRO A 76 4.96 -1.97 -16.22
N GLN A 77 5.57 -2.81 -17.06
CA GLN A 77 6.91 -2.54 -17.57
C GLN A 77 6.95 -1.19 -18.30
N GLU A 78 7.95 -0.37 -18.00
CA GLU A 78 8.16 0.92 -18.65
C GLU A 78 8.61 0.75 -20.10
N PHE A 79 8.31 1.75 -20.93
CA PHE A 79 8.76 1.77 -22.32
C PHE A 79 10.24 2.16 -22.38
N LEU A 80 11.10 1.15 -22.34
CA LEU A 80 12.54 1.33 -22.56
C LEU A 80 12.79 1.94 -23.96
N PHE A 81 13.80 2.81 -24.07
CA PHE A 81 14.24 3.45 -25.32
C PHE A 81 13.27 4.41 -26.01
N SER A 82 12.04 4.61 -25.50
CA SER A 82 11.03 5.46 -26.17
C SER A 82 10.82 6.82 -25.48
N GLN A 83 11.28 7.01 -24.25
CA GLN A 83 11.01 8.19 -23.42
C GLN A 83 12.19 9.17 -23.34
N TYR A 84 12.94 9.38 -24.43
CA TYR A 84 14.00 10.37 -24.41
C TYR A 84 13.47 11.76 -24.78
N ASP A 85 13.96 12.79 -24.09
CA ASP A 85 13.66 14.18 -24.41
C ASP A 85 14.23 14.53 -25.80
N THR A 86 13.37 15.02 -26.68
CA THR A 86 13.75 15.45 -28.04
C THR A 86 14.47 16.79 -28.05
N GLY A 87 14.53 17.51 -26.92
CA GLY A 87 15.17 18.81 -26.80
C GLY A 87 16.71 18.80 -26.73
N ILE A 88 17.34 17.62 -26.72
CA ILE A 88 18.78 17.49 -26.52
C ILE A 88 19.53 17.57 -27.85
N SER A 89 20.68 18.26 -27.84
CA SER A 89 21.60 18.31 -28.97
C SER A 89 21.98 16.90 -29.43
N ARG A 90 21.96 16.67 -30.74
CA ARG A 90 22.30 15.37 -31.34
C ARG A 90 23.70 14.88 -30.91
N LYS A 91 24.66 15.81 -30.82
CA LYS A 91 26.04 15.48 -30.41
C LYS A 91 26.07 14.94 -28.99
N ASP A 92 25.39 15.61 -28.07
CA ASP A 92 25.35 15.22 -26.66
C ASP A 92 24.63 13.87 -26.50
N MET A 93 23.57 13.63 -27.28
CA MET A 93 22.91 12.31 -27.32
C MET A 93 23.83 11.20 -27.80
N GLU A 94 24.65 11.45 -28.82
CA GLU A 94 25.62 10.46 -29.31
C GLU A 94 26.72 10.19 -28.29
N ILE A 95 27.24 11.25 -27.64
CA ILE A 95 28.24 11.14 -26.56
C ILE A 95 27.68 10.35 -25.37
N ILE A 96 26.48 10.70 -24.88
CA ILE A 96 25.81 10.04 -23.75
C ILE A 96 25.57 8.55 -24.06
N LYS A 97 25.06 8.22 -25.25
CA LYS A 97 24.83 6.81 -25.62
C LYS A 97 26.14 6.03 -25.69
N LEU A 98 27.18 6.64 -26.26
CA LEU A 98 28.49 6.00 -26.38
C LEU A 98 29.10 5.74 -25.00
N THR A 99 29.14 6.76 -24.14
CA THR A 99 29.66 6.61 -22.77
C THR A 99 28.82 5.63 -21.96
N ALA A 100 27.49 5.65 -22.10
CA ALA A 100 26.60 4.72 -21.43
C ALA A 100 26.82 3.27 -21.89
N GLN A 101 27.09 3.04 -23.17
CA GLN A 101 27.41 1.71 -23.70
C GLN A 101 28.69 1.15 -23.08
N TYR A 102 29.76 1.95 -22.99
CA TYR A 102 31.01 1.55 -22.36
C TYR A 102 30.87 1.33 -20.83
N CYS A 103 30.07 2.17 -20.17
CA CYS A 103 29.77 2.04 -18.74
C CYS A 103 28.90 0.81 -18.44
N ALA A 104 28.00 0.43 -19.34
CA ALA A 104 27.15 -0.75 -19.21
C ALA A 104 27.91 -2.06 -19.43
N GLN A 105 29.10 -2.01 -20.01
CA GLN A 105 30.01 -3.15 -20.14
C GLN A 105 30.90 -3.29 -18.90
N ASP A 106 31.61 -2.23 -18.52
CA ASP A 106 32.36 -2.19 -17.25
C ASP A 106 32.14 -0.86 -16.53
N GLU A 107 31.79 -0.93 -15.24
CA GLU A 107 31.53 0.26 -14.40
C GLU A 107 32.80 1.09 -14.15
N ARG A 108 33.97 0.42 -14.12
CA ARG A 108 35.30 1.05 -13.97
C ARG A 108 35.69 1.96 -15.14
N ASN A 109 35.05 1.79 -16.29
CA ASN A 109 35.31 2.63 -17.45
C ASN A 109 34.86 4.08 -17.18
N LEU A 110 33.81 4.29 -16.40
CA LEU A 110 33.33 5.64 -16.07
C LEU A 110 34.37 6.41 -15.24
N GLU A 111 34.95 5.75 -14.23
CA GLU A 111 36.01 6.30 -13.37
C GLU A 111 37.28 6.60 -14.18
N SER A 112 37.61 5.70 -15.12
CA SER A 112 38.75 5.86 -16.04
C SER A 112 38.54 7.01 -17.03
N ILE A 113 37.32 7.18 -17.54
CA ILE A 113 36.96 8.29 -18.44
C ILE A 113 36.98 9.61 -17.66
N ARG A 114 36.43 9.63 -16.44
CA ARG A 114 36.39 10.83 -15.57
C ARG A 114 37.79 11.32 -15.19
N SER A 115 38.69 10.39 -14.87
CA SER A 115 40.07 10.73 -14.47
C SER A 115 40.94 11.20 -15.65
N LYS A 116 40.70 10.67 -16.85
CA LYS A 116 41.46 11.03 -18.06
C LYS A 116 40.92 12.25 -18.79
N HIS A 117 39.60 12.45 -18.77
CA HIS A 117 38.91 13.52 -19.46
C HIS A 117 38.01 14.30 -18.50
N SER A 118 38.56 15.34 -17.87
CA SER A 118 37.78 16.36 -17.15
C SER A 118 37.25 17.42 -18.12
N GLU A 119 36.76 16.98 -19.28
CA GLU A 119 36.22 17.89 -20.29
C GLU A 119 34.81 18.34 -19.89
N SER A 120 34.48 19.60 -20.15
CA SER A 120 33.13 20.15 -19.91
C SER A 120 32.02 19.33 -20.56
N LEU A 121 32.33 18.59 -21.63
CA LEU A 121 31.41 17.72 -22.36
C LEU A 121 30.91 16.51 -21.53
N LEU A 122 31.66 16.06 -20.52
CA LEU A 122 31.33 14.87 -19.71
C LEU A 122 30.79 15.22 -18.31
N GLN A 123 30.47 16.50 -18.08
CA GLN A 123 29.91 16.98 -16.82
C GLN A 123 28.55 16.35 -16.48
N PHE A 124 27.85 15.78 -17.49
CA PHE A 124 26.63 15.01 -17.28
C PHE A 124 26.82 13.72 -16.48
N SER A 125 28.05 13.28 -16.23
CA SER A 125 28.36 12.12 -15.39
C SER A 125 28.12 12.37 -13.90
N ASP A 126 28.00 13.64 -13.49
CA ASP A 126 27.68 14.01 -12.10
C ASP A 126 26.18 14.11 -11.88
N SER A 127 25.70 13.62 -10.72
CA SER A 127 24.29 13.65 -10.33
C SER A 127 23.67 15.06 -10.28
N SER A 128 24.49 16.10 -10.20
CA SER A 128 24.07 17.50 -10.24
C SER A 128 23.57 17.95 -11.61
N HIS A 129 23.97 17.27 -12.70
CA HIS A 129 23.63 17.69 -14.05
C HIS A 129 22.28 17.11 -14.51
N PRO A 130 21.40 17.89 -15.16
CA PRO A 130 20.08 17.41 -15.61
C PRO A 130 20.14 16.17 -16.52
N LEU A 131 21.15 16.08 -17.40
CA LEU A 131 21.35 14.94 -18.31
C LEU A 131 21.82 13.66 -17.60
N TYR A 132 22.23 13.73 -16.33
CA TYR A 132 22.64 12.55 -15.56
C TYR A 132 21.52 11.52 -15.46
N LYS A 133 20.27 11.97 -15.26
CA LYS A 133 19.11 11.09 -15.21
C LYS A 133 18.99 10.26 -16.49
N ILE A 134 19.08 10.92 -17.64
CA ILE A 134 19.02 10.29 -18.96
C ILE A 134 20.19 9.33 -19.16
N PHE A 135 21.41 9.73 -18.76
CA PHE A 135 22.58 8.86 -18.79
C PHE A 135 22.38 7.59 -17.94
N THR A 136 21.88 7.72 -16.70
CA THR A 136 21.61 6.56 -15.83
C THR A 136 20.55 5.63 -16.42
N ASP A 137 19.51 6.19 -17.04
CA ASP A 137 18.45 5.42 -17.68
C ASP A 137 19.01 4.64 -18.89
N PHE A 138 19.88 5.25 -19.70
CA PHE A 138 20.58 4.54 -20.80
C PHE A 138 21.52 3.44 -20.29
N VAL A 139 22.28 3.68 -19.22
CA VAL A 139 23.14 2.65 -18.63
C VAL A 139 22.30 1.46 -18.15
N ALA A 140 21.19 1.70 -17.46
CA ALA A 140 20.28 0.65 -17.02
C ALA A 140 19.70 -0.14 -18.21
N GLN A 141 19.32 0.57 -19.28
CA GLN A 141 18.82 -0.02 -20.52
C GLN A 141 19.87 -0.89 -21.24
N TYR A 142 21.11 -0.41 -21.39
CA TYR A 142 22.19 -1.18 -22.00
C TYR A 142 22.59 -2.40 -21.16
N LYS A 143 22.59 -2.27 -19.82
CA LYS A 143 22.77 -3.42 -18.91
C LYS A 143 21.69 -4.47 -19.14
N TRP A 144 20.42 -4.05 -19.25
CA TRP A 144 19.31 -4.96 -19.54
C TRP A 144 19.47 -5.67 -20.89
N ILE A 145 19.90 -4.96 -21.94
CA ILE A 145 20.24 -5.59 -23.24
C ILE A 145 21.35 -6.61 -23.06
N ASN A 146 22.43 -6.26 -22.35
CA ASN A 146 23.56 -7.16 -22.11
C ASN A 146 23.14 -8.44 -21.38
N SER A 147 22.26 -8.34 -20.38
CA SER A 147 21.71 -9.50 -19.67
C SER A 147 20.79 -10.36 -20.56
N SER A 148 20.12 -9.75 -21.54
CA SER A 148 19.18 -10.42 -22.46
C SER A 148 19.86 -10.97 -23.72
N LYS A 149 21.16 -10.72 -23.93
CA LYS A 149 21.93 -11.22 -25.08
C LYS A 149 21.83 -12.75 -25.16
N GLY A 150 21.11 -13.24 -26.17
CA GLY A 150 20.90 -14.67 -26.43
C GLY A 150 19.44 -15.13 -26.31
N GLN A 151 18.55 -14.33 -25.71
CA GLN A 151 17.13 -14.65 -25.62
C GLN A 151 16.36 -14.02 -26.79
N LYS A 152 15.60 -14.84 -27.52
CA LYS A 152 14.66 -14.34 -28.55
C LYS A 152 13.33 -14.00 -27.88
N MET A 153 12.94 -12.73 -27.92
CA MET A 153 11.60 -12.30 -27.52
C MET A 153 10.56 -12.85 -28.52
N LYS A 154 9.80 -13.84 -28.09
CA LYS A 154 8.65 -14.38 -28.84
C LYS A 154 7.36 -14.02 -28.10
N LYS A 155 6.96 -12.75 -28.15
CA LYS A 155 5.67 -12.31 -27.59
C LYS A 155 4.54 -12.62 -28.58
N SER A 156 3.50 -13.29 -28.12
CA SER A 156 2.31 -13.54 -28.96
C SER A 156 1.45 -12.27 -29.08
N ARG A 157 0.59 -12.19 -30.12
CA ARG A 157 -0.33 -11.04 -30.28
C ARG A 157 -1.23 -10.87 -29.06
N ARG A 158 -1.70 -11.97 -28.47
CA ARG A 158 -2.59 -11.96 -27.30
C ARG A 158 -1.86 -11.37 -26.08
N GLU A 159 -0.65 -11.84 -25.80
CA GLU A 159 0.18 -11.31 -24.71
C GLU A 159 0.46 -9.81 -24.84
N ILE A 160 0.65 -9.30 -26.07
CA ILE A 160 0.85 -7.87 -26.29
C ILE A 160 -0.42 -7.08 -25.94
N ILE A 161 -1.60 -7.58 -26.35
CA ILE A 161 -2.88 -6.95 -26.03
C ILE A 161 -3.12 -6.97 -24.52
N ASP A 162 -2.86 -8.09 -23.86
CA ASP A 162 -3.00 -8.23 -22.42
C ASP A 162 -2.06 -7.28 -21.67
N GLN A 163 -0.80 -7.15 -22.11
CA GLN A 163 0.17 -6.17 -21.55
C GLN A 163 -0.31 -4.72 -21.72
N CYS A 164 -0.90 -4.39 -22.88
CA CYS A 164 -1.47 -3.07 -23.13
C CYS A 164 -2.69 -2.81 -22.25
N TYR A 165 -3.55 -3.80 -22.07
CA TYR A 165 -4.73 -3.71 -21.21
C TYR A 165 -4.34 -3.51 -19.74
N CYS A 166 -3.42 -4.33 -19.20
CA CYS A 166 -2.89 -4.15 -17.85
C CYS A 166 -2.26 -2.76 -17.67
N ARG A 167 -1.57 -2.24 -18.69
CA ARG A 167 -1.01 -0.88 -18.65
C ARG A 167 -2.08 0.20 -18.60
N ALA A 168 -3.11 0.09 -19.43
CA ALA A 168 -4.23 1.04 -19.43
C ALA A 168 -4.95 1.04 -18.07
N GLN A 169 -5.18 -0.14 -17.50
CA GLN A 169 -5.79 -0.30 -16.19
C GLN A 169 -4.95 0.36 -15.08
N TYR A 170 -3.62 0.18 -15.11
CA TYR A 170 -2.73 0.83 -14.16
C TYR A 170 -2.75 2.36 -14.27
N TRP A 171 -2.79 2.91 -15.48
CA TRP A 171 -2.88 4.36 -15.67
C TRP A 171 -4.19 4.94 -15.15
N GLU A 172 -5.30 4.22 -15.32
CA GLU A 172 -6.59 4.63 -14.75
C GLU A 172 -6.55 4.61 -13.22
N PHE A 173 -5.91 3.60 -12.63
CA PHE A 173 -5.69 3.51 -11.18
C PHE A 173 -4.81 4.66 -10.65
N VAL A 174 -3.67 4.94 -11.28
CA VAL A 174 -2.79 6.06 -10.88
C VAL A 174 -3.55 7.38 -10.94
N LYS A 175 -4.33 7.60 -12.00
CA LYS A 175 -5.16 8.80 -12.14
C LYS A 175 -6.21 8.94 -11.03
N ASP A 176 -6.80 7.83 -10.59
CA ASP A 176 -7.74 7.83 -9.48
C ASP A 176 -7.04 8.13 -8.15
N GLN A 177 -5.86 7.53 -7.91
CA GLN A 177 -5.04 7.84 -6.74
C GLN A 177 -4.63 9.33 -6.69
N ASP A 178 -4.21 9.91 -7.82
CA ASP A 178 -3.88 11.33 -7.91
C ASP A 178 -5.11 12.19 -7.60
N ARG A 179 -6.29 11.82 -8.11
CA ARG A 179 -7.55 12.52 -7.84
C ARG A 179 -7.95 12.46 -6.36
N GLU A 180 -7.81 11.31 -5.70
CA GLU A 180 -8.08 11.18 -4.27
C GLU A 180 -7.06 11.96 -3.43
N HIS A 181 -5.78 11.95 -3.83
CA HIS A 181 -4.74 12.78 -3.21
C HIS A 181 -5.09 14.27 -3.30
N ASP A 182 -5.47 14.76 -4.48
CA ASP A 182 -5.86 16.16 -4.69
C ASP A 182 -7.06 16.54 -3.83
N LYS A 183 -8.08 15.69 -3.74
CA LYS A 183 -9.24 15.91 -2.86
C LYS A 183 -8.82 16.04 -1.40
N LEU A 184 -7.93 15.17 -0.92
CA LEU A 184 -7.45 15.20 0.46
C LEU A 184 -6.62 16.47 0.73
N VAL A 185 -5.80 16.89 -0.23
CA VAL A 185 -5.02 18.13 -0.16
C VAL A 185 -5.96 19.34 -0.10
N GLU A 186 -7.01 19.39 -0.92
CA GLU A 186 -7.99 20.48 -0.89
C GLU A 186 -8.79 20.52 0.41
N LEU A 187 -9.22 19.37 0.95
CA LEU A 187 -9.84 19.31 2.27
C LEU A 187 -8.91 19.81 3.38
N SER A 188 -7.63 19.43 3.30
CA SER A 188 -6.60 19.87 4.24
C SER A 188 -6.37 21.39 4.16
N LYS A 189 -6.38 21.98 2.95
CA LYS A 189 -6.30 23.43 2.75
C LYS A 189 -7.52 24.16 3.33
N ILE A 190 -8.72 23.63 3.10
CA ILE A 190 -9.96 24.20 3.65
C ILE A 190 -9.92 24.15 5.18
N GLN A 191 -9.53 23.01 5.76
CA GLN A 191 -9.41 22.88 7.21
C GLN A 191 -8.37 23.85 7.77
N PHE A 192 -7.19 23.93 7.15
CA PHE A 192 -6.13 24.86 7.55
C PHE A 192 -6.61 26.32 7.55
N ALA A 193 -7.38 26.73 6.52
CA ALA A 193 -7.96 28.06 6.43
C ALA A 193 -9.10 28.31 7.44
N ALA A 194 -9.80 27.26 7.86
CA ALA A 194 -10.90 27.34 8.82
C ALA A 194 -10.45 27.35 10.29
N ILE A 195 -9.17 27.04 10.58
CA ILE A 195 -8.65 27.05 11.94
C ILE A 195 -8.44 28.51 12.42
N PRO A 196 -8.96 28.88 13.61
CA PRO A 196 -8.65 30.17 14.23
C PRO A 196 -7.21 30.19 14.78
N TRP A 197 -6.28 30.70 13.98
CA TRP A 197 -4.84 30.80 14.31
C TRP A 197 -4.50 31.81 15.41
N ASP A 198 -5.47 32.60 15.85
CA ASP A 198 -5.36 33.57 16.94
C ASP A 198 -5.48 32.93 18.33
N LYS A 199 -6.00 31.71 18.44
CA LYS A 199 -6.17 30.99 19.70
C LYS A 199 -5.02 30.02 19.95
N PHE A 200 -3.95 30.50 20.59
CA PHE A 200 -2.82 29.65 20.96
C PHE A 200 -2.56 29.64 22.47
N THR A 201 -2.05 28.51 22.95
CA THR A 201 -1.53 28.33 24.32
C THR A 201 -0.03 28.09 24.21
N GLN A 202 0.75 29.14 24.42
CA GLN A 202 2.21 29.04 24.36
C GLN A 202 2.73 28.39 25.64
N VAL A 203 3.51 27.30 25.50
CA VAL A 203 4.11 26.58 26.64
C VAL A 203 5.51 27.08 26.92
N THR A 204 6.37 27.09 25.90
CA THR A 204 7.77 27.51 26.00
C THR A 204 8.22 28.17 24.70
N LYS A 205 9.32 28.90 24.77
CA LYS A 205 10.03 29.44 23.62
C LYS A 205 11.39 28.75 23.52
N PHE A 206 11.76 28.35 22.32
CA PHE A 206 13.10 27.84 22.03
C PHE A 206 13.94 29.01 21.51
N LEU A 207 15.09 29.27 22.16
CA LEU A 207 16.10 30.16 21.62
C LEU A 207 17.16 29.28 20.95
N VAL A 208 17.39 29.51 19.66
CA VAL A 208 18.58 29.03 18.97
C VAL A 208 19.70 30.01 19.34
N PRO A 209 20.76 29.59 20.05
CA PRO A 209 21.88 30.47 20.36
C PRO A 209 22.66 30.83 19.09
N ASP A 210 22.96 32.13 18.89
CA ASP A 210 23.70 32.63 17.72
C ASP A 210 25.13 32.06 17.61
N ASP A 211 25.70 31.53 18.69
CA ASP A 211 27.08 31.01 18.76
C ASP A 211 27.22 29.51 18.39
N THR A 212 26.22 28.90 17.75
CA THR A 212 26.29 27.48 17.34
C THR A 212 26.63 27.33 15.85
N ASP A 213 27.89 27.54 15.50
CA ASP A 213 28.45 27.32 14.14
C ASP A 213 28.42 25.84 13.69
N VAL A 214 28.01 24.91 14.56
CA VAL A 214 27.93 23.48 14.28
C VAL A 214 26.52 22.98 14.58
N VAL A 215 25.59 23.29 13.70
CA VAL A 215 24.29 22.60 13.64
C VAL A 215 24.55 21.23 13.01
N GLN A 216 24.26 20.14 13.74
CA GLN A 216 24.31 18.80 13.15
C GLN A 216 23.37 18.74 11.94
N ASP A 217 23.80 18.07 10.87
CA ASP A 217 22.97 17.91 9.66
C ASP A 217 21.57 17.44 10.04
N ALA A 218 20.56 18.18 9.59
CA ALA A 218 19.17 17.89 9.90
C ALA A 218 18.81 16.48 9.40
N LEU A 219 17.98 15.78 10.17
CA LEU A 219 17.47 14.47 9.78
C LEU A 219 16.64 14.61 8.47
N ASP A 220 16.95 13.81 7.45
CA ASP A 220 16.19 13.82 6.20
C ASP A 220 14.77 13.28 6.42
N LEU A 221 13.81 14.19 6.50
CA LEU A 221 12.38 13.90 6.62
C LEU A 221 11.90 12.98 5.49
N SER A 222 12.52 13.02 4.31
CA SER A 222 12.18 12.17 3.17
C SER A 222 12.51 10.71 3.48
N GLN A 223 13.71 10.43 4.02
CA GLN A 223 14.07 9.08 4.47
C GLN A 223 13.21 8.63 5.65
N MET A 224 12.88 9.52 6.59
CA MET A 224 12.08 9.18 7.78
C MET A 224 10.64 8.79 7.41
N ARG A 225 10.07 9.41 6.38
CA ARG A 225 8.72 9.11 5.89
C ARG A 225 8.63 7.74 5.20
N LEU A 226 9.75 7.18 4.74
CA LEU A 226 9.78 5.82 4.21
C LEU A 226 9.54 4.83 5.36
N ARG A 227 8.51 3.99 5.22
CA ARG A 227 8.26 2.87 6.14
C ARG A 227 9.35 1.81 5.92
N ARG A 228 10.48 1.94 6.61
CA ARG A 228 11.52 0.91 6.63
C ARG A 228 11.13 -0.15 7.66
N VAL A 229 11.16 -1.42 7.28
CA VAL A 229 11.06 -2.56 8.20
C VAL A 229 12.39 -2.66 8.96
N GLN A 230 12.71 -1.68 9.80
CA GLN A 230 13.69 -1.91 10.85
C GLN A 230 12.91 -2.54 12.01
N PRO A 231 13.29 -3.75 12.47
CA PRO A 231 12.51 -4.51 13.44
C PRO A 231 12.32 -3.80 14.79
N ASP A 232 13.17 -2.82 15.11
CA ASP A 232 13.23 -2.24 16.47
C ASP A 232 12.75 -0.79 16.59
N MET A 233 12.29 -0.14 15.52
CA MET A 233 11.95 1.28 15.59
C MET A 233 10.44 1.52 15.75
N LYS A 234 9.92 1.22 16.95
CA LYS A 234 8.52 1.44 17.38
C LYS A 234 8.20 2.91 17.67
N ILE A 235 8.68 3.85 16.86
CA ILE A 235 8.46 5.29 17.08
C ILE A 235 7.02 5.70 16.72
N PHE A 236 6.40 4.99 15.77
CA PHE A 236 5.09 5.35 15.22
C PHE A 236 3.93 4.42 15.59
N ASP A 237 4.20 3.30 16.26
CA ASP A 237 3.16 2.34 16.68
C ASP A 237 2.37 2.80 17.91
N SER A 238 2.87 3.81 18.64
CA SER A 238 2.29 4.30 19.90
C SER A 238 1.39 5.53 19.74
N ILE A 239 1.26 6.09 18.54
CA ILE A 239 0.41 7.27 18.32
C ILE A 239 -1.02 6.79 18.05
N ARG A 240 -1.79 6.59 19.12
CA ARG A 240 -3.24 6.51 19.04
C ARG A 240 -3.82 7.93 18.94
N PRO A 241 -4.82 8.18 18.09
CA PRO A 241 -5.51 9.46 18.08
C PRO A 241 -6.15 9.69 19.47
N VAL A 242 -5.85 10.84 20.08
CA VAL A 242 -6.25 11.25 21.46
C VAL A 242 -7.78 11.36 21.67
N ASN A 243 -8.60 11.05 20.67
CA ASN A 243 -10.03 11.32 20.72
C ASN A 243 -10.90 10.24 21.39
N GLU A 244 -10.32 9.18 21.98
CA GLU A 244 -11.13 8.07 22.53
C GLU A 244 -11.08 7.90 24.07
N GLU A 245 -10.22 8.61 24.80
CA GLU A 245 -10.06 8.36 26.26
C GLU A 245 -10.73 9.38 27.21
N GLU A 246 -11.35 10.46 26.70
CA GLU A 246 -12.04 11.45 27.57
C GLU A 246 -13.58 11.41 27.47
N LYS A 247 -14.20 10.23 27.38
CA LYS A 247 -15.67 10.09 27.46
C LYS A 247 -16.21 9.13 28.51
N THR A 248 -15.40 8.71 29.49
CA THR A 248 -15.87 7.78 30.53
C THR A 248 -15.81 8.33 31.96
N VAL A 249 -15.89 9.64 32.21
CA VAL A 249 -16.18 10.14 33.59
C VAL A 249 -16.89 11.50 33.57
N SER A 250 -18.15 11.53 33.14
CA SER A 250 -19.16 12.49 33.64
C SER A 250 -20.46 12.25 32.90
N ASP A 251 -21.43 11.64 33.60
CA ASP A 251 -22.87 11.93 33.50
C ASP A 251 -23.68 10.75 34.05
N ILE A 252 -23.79 10.68 35.38
CA ILE A 252 -24.91 10.02 36.04
C ILE A 252 -25.79 11.13 36.61
N VAL A 253 -26.68 11.69 35.79
CA VAL A 253 -27.99 12.19 36.23
C VAL A 253 -28.99 11.99 35.08
N LYS A 254 -29.89 11.01 35.23
CA LYS A 254 -31.14 10.93 34.46
C LYS A 254 -32.03 12.11 34.83
N PRO A 255 -32.81 12.63 33.87
CA PRO A 255 -34.25 12.52 34.08
C PRO A 255 -35.00 11.98 32.85
N SER A 256 -36.11 11.34 33.19
CA SER A 256 -37.13 10.71 32.36
C SER A 256 -37.90 11.71 31.49
N GLY A 257 -38.15 11.33 30.22
CA GLY A 257 -39.16 11.96 29.36
C GLY A 257 -39.23 11.27 28.01
N GLY A 258 -40.32 10.55 27.74
CA GLY A 258 -40.52 9.79 26.50
C GLY A 258 -41.21 10.58 25.38
N ALA A 259 -40.75 10.37 24.13
CA ALA A 259 -41.47 10.33 22.83
C ALA A 259 -40.59 10.89 21.68
N PRO A 260 -40.91 10.65 20.39
CA PRO A 260 -41.08 9.37 19.69
C PRO A 260 -39.95 9.14 18.64
N LYS A 261 -39.79 7.89 18.18
CA LYS A 261 -38.75 7.48 17.22
C LYS A 261 -38.93 8.16 15.84
N GLY A 262 -38.03 9.09 15.50
CA GLY A 262 -37.90 9.65 14.16
C GLY A 262 -37.43 8.60 13.14
N LYS A 263 -38.13 8.49 12.01
CA LYS A 263 -37.80 7.58 10.90
C LYS A 263 -36.37 7.81 10.41
N LYS A 264 -35.53 6.77 10.44
CA LYS A 264 -34.18 6.76 9.84
C LYS A 264 -34.31 7.03 8.33
N ARG A 265 -33.94 8.23 7.91
CA ARG A 265 -33.85 8.64 6.51
C ARG A 265 -32.54 8.09 5.94
N LYS A 266 -32.59 7.06 5.09
CA LYS A 266 -31.42 6.55 4.37
C LYS A 266 -30.96 7.62 3.37
N ILE A 267 -29.90 8.34 3.69
CA ILE A 267 -29.21 9.23 2.76
C ILE A 267 -28.32 8.34 1.90
N ARG A 268 -28.51 8.36 0.58
CA ARG A 268 -27.71 7.61 -0.40
C ARG A 268 -26.64 8.52 -0.99
N ALA A 269 -25.47 7.97 -1.29
CA ALA A 269 -24.35 8.69 -1.88
C ALA A 269 -24.69 9.25 -3.27
N ALA A 270 -24.06 10.37 -3.63
CA ALA A 270 -24.28 11.04 -4.91
C ALA A 270 -23.87 10.11 -6.08
N GLY A 271 -24.82 9.76 -6.96
CA GLY A 271 -24.56 8.97 -8.18
C GLY A 271 -25.56 7.85 -8.47
N GLU A 272 -26.37 7.41 -7.51
CA GLU A 272 -27.39 6.38 -7.76
C GLU A 272 -28.65 6.96 -8.44
N THR A 273 -28.73 6.86 -9.77
CA THR A 273 -29.96 7.18 -10.52
C THR A 273 -30.89 5.95 -10.60
N ARG A 274 -32.17 6.14 -10.26
CA ARG A 274 -33.20 5.09 -10.29
C ARG A 274 -33.74 4.91 -11.71
N LEU A 275 -33.20 3.98 -12.51
CA LEU A 275 -33.97 3.42 -13.63
C LEU A 275 -35.00 2.43 -13.09
N LYS A 276 -36.22 2.92 -12.86
CA LYS A 276 -37.39 2.04 -12.74
C LYS A 276 -37.75 1.52 -14.14
N LYS A 277 -37.46 0.26 -14.43
CA LYS A 277 -38.10 -0.44 -15.55
C LYS A 277 -39.60 -0.59 -15.21
N SER A 278 -40.46 0.16 -15.88
CA SER A 278 -41.89 -0.14 -15.92
C SER A 278 -42.06 -1.42 -16.74
N LYS A 279 -42.57 -2.49 -16.10
CA LYS A 279 -43.20 -3.58 -16.83
C LYS A 279 -44.53 -3.07 -17.36
N LYS A 280 -44.73 -3.16 -18.67
CA LYS A 280 -46.03 -3.33 -19.29
C LYS A 280 -45.96 -4.58 -20.15
#